data_AF-A0AAW4N2F5-F1
#
_entry.id   AF-A0AAW4N2F5-F1
#
_cell.length_a   1.000
_cell.length_b   1.000
_cell.length_c   1.000
_cell.angle_alpha   90.00
_cell.angle_beta   90.00
_cell.angle_gamma   90.00
#
_symmetry.space_group_name_H-M   'P 1'
#
loop_
_entity.id
_entity.type
_entity.pdbx_description
1 polymer ?
#
loop_
_entity_poly.entity_id
_entity_poly.type
_entity_poly.pdbx_seq_one_letter_code
_entity_poly.pdbx_strand_id
1 'polypeptide(L)'
;MDIRPGKGMTLSQSNEHLRVSLHGAKTSSRSLNIDPTRDLLNFEITQGCQVVPVDKRTSIPKRIRENLKKRGIEDPNKKYKKLGLEPKIRTVANFILGGSRDQMHRLAFGNQKVNLERGADNSSIRRMPEIENWAKDMYRFMSDRFGEKNIAAFVVHLDETNPHIHCTVLPITEQNKFSWKQVMVGENNSKFEYQKRTTELHNAIAEINAKYGLERGDKISETGAKHRSTAEYHEALRKELKEQNKRLFDTKIVLDDAIEKNEETIKEQKQTIDSLNKEIKHASARVKGLSTMIEHLETYKEDLEKEIAKLKADRDSGKISAEEAARKMDAITKNLEDVKAQILDKESKLSVAQAKFDSLNEQTSETETRYQEVKKKLQTALPEYSKNAMQEMEAFGYNLAAFDAMKRMEKYNEMTANMSPDERRILDKYNSVLLDDSIFEQMAENATEITTVATALFLGYLDKATAIAESHGGGSGPGTGWGKKDDEDELAFKRRCMLMAMHMMRPQNKVKKSRWHR
;
A
#
# COMPACT_ATOMS: atom_id res chain seq x y z
N MET A 1 10.14 -30.29 1.63
CA MET A 1 11.56 -30.56 1.33
C MET A 1 11.88 -30.04 -0.05
N ASP A 2 13.00 -29.35 -0.20
CA ASP A 2 13.61 -28.95 -1.49
C ASP A 2 15.03 -29.52 -1.57
N ILE A 3 15.52 -29.84 -2.77
CA ILE A 3 16.85 -30.41 -3.02
C ILE A 3 17.54 -29.63 -4.14
N ARG A 4 18.67 -29.00 -3.82
CA ARG A 4 19.45 -28.24 -4.80
C ARG A 4 20.81 -28.90 -5.09
N PRO A 5 21.09 -29.26 -6.35
CA PRO A 5 22.40 -29.73 -6.74
C PRO A 5 23.43 -28.60 -6.70
N GLY A 6 24.60 -28.86 -6.14
CA GLY A 6 25.74 -27.96 -6.08
C GLY A 6 27.01 -28.62 -6.59
N LYS A 7 27.91 -27.83 -7.20
CA LYS A 7 29.23 -28.28 -7.67
C LYS A 7 30.35 -28.07 -6.63
N GLY A 8 29.92 -27.84 -5.39
CA GLY A 8 30.73 -27.45 -4.25
C GLY A 8 29.91 -26.57 -3.32
N MET A 9 30.50 -26.26 -2.17
CA MET A 9 29.99 -25.28 -1.22
C MET A 9 30.91 -24.06 -1.26
N THR A 10 30.36 -22.87 -1.49
CA THR A 10 31.13 -21.62 -1.42
C THR A 10 31.28 -21.14 0.03
N LEU A 11 32.26 -20.28 0.30
CA LEU A 11 32.37 -19.64 1.62
C LEU A 11 31.16 -18.74 1.92
N SER A 12 30.58 -18.09 0.91
CA SER A 12 29.37 -17.26 1.12
C SER A 12 28.18 -18.09 1.58
N GLN A 13 27.89 -19.20 0.89
CA GLN A 13 26.83 -20.13 1.30
C GLN A 13 27.10 -20.74 2.67
N SER A 14 28.36 -21.09 2.95
CA SER A 14 28.76 -21.57 4.27
C SER A 14 28.51 -20.53 5.37
N ASN A 15 28.80 -19.27 5.10
CA ASN A 15 28.64 -18.20 6.08
C ASN A 15 27.17 -17.88 6.33
N GLU A 16 26.33 -18.00 5.30
CA GLU A 16 24.88 -17.92 5.42
C GLU A 16 24.35 -19.04 6.32
N HIS A 17 24.68 -20.29 6.03
CA HIS A 17 24.24 -21.45 6.84
C HIS A 17 24.76 -21.39 8.28
N LEU A 18 26.01 -20.96 8.50
CA LEU A 18 26.61 -20.97 9.84
C LEU A 18 26.41 -19.64 10.59
N ARG A 19 25.70 -18.67 10.00
CA ARG A 19 25.58 -17.31 10.52
C ARG A 19 26.92 -16.69 10.90
N VAL A 20 27.94 -16.92 10.06
CA VAL A 20 29.28 -16.36 10.21
C VAL A 20 29.29 -14.98 9.58
N SER A 21 29.05 -13.95 10.40
CA SER A 21 29.26 -12.59 9.98
C SER A 21 30.76 -12.29 9.99
N LEU A 22 31.34 -11.97 8.84
CA LEU A 22 32.68 -11.37 8.77
C LEU A 22 32.58 -9.96 9.38
N HIS A 23 32.74 -9.88 10.70
CA HIS A 23 32.70 -8.66 11.54
C HIS A 23 31.30 -8.05 11.76
N GLY A 24 30.74 -8.32 12.94
CA GLY A 24 30.13 -7.31 13.82
C GLY A 24 28.77 -6.70 13.51
N ALA A 25 28.34 -6.53 12.24
CA ALA A 25 27.15 -5.67 11.99
C ALA A 25 26.27 -6.01 10.77
N LYS A 26 26.57 -7.04 9.96
CA LYS A 26 25.97 -7.19 8.61
C LYS A 26 25.25 -8.51 8.34
N THR A 27 24.60 -9.13 9.33
CA THR A 27 23.70 -10.28 9.06
C THR A 27 22.28 -9.80 8.72
N SER A 28 21.84 -8.66 9.24
CA SER A 28 20.49 -8.09 8.99
C SER A 28 20.30 -7.49 7.59
N SER A 29 21.38 -7.23 6.84
CA SER A 29 21.30 -6.53 5.54
C SER A 29 21.30 -7.44 4.31
N ARG A 30 21.65 -8.72 4.44
CA ARG A 30 21.74 -9.65 3.29
C ARG A 30 20.52 -10.54 3.09
N SER A 31 19.70 -10.71 4.11
CA SER A 31 18.40 -11.35 4.00
C SER A 31 17.42 -10.54 4.83
N LEU A 32 16.38 -10.02 4.19
CA LEU A 32 15.35 -9.18 4.80
C LEU A 32 14.55 -9.91 5.91
N ASN A 33 14.77 -11.22 6.09
CA ASN A 33 13.96 -12.11 6.91
C ASN A 33 14.70 -12.69 8.13
N ILE A 34 15.97 -12.33 8.37
CA ILE A 34 16.73 -12.81 9.55
C ILE A 34 16.51 -11.87 10.73
N ASP A 35 16.18 -12.46 11.87
CA ASP A 35 16.08 -11.84 13.18
C ASP A 35 17.34 -12.16 14.02
N PRO A 36 18.27 -11.20 14.18
CA PRO A 36 19.51 -11.43 14.90
C PRO A 36 19.32 -11.83 16.37
N THR A 37 18.20 -11.45 17.00
CA THR A 37 17.93 -11.74 18.43
C THR A 37 17.66 -13.23 18.67
N ARG A 38 17.29 -13.96 17.62
CA ARG A 38 17.05 -15.41 17.64
C ARG A 38 18.22 -16.26 17.13
N ASP A 39 19.31 -15.67 16.62
CA ASP A 39 20.47 -16.42 16.08
C ASP A 39 21.07 -17.40 17.10
N LEU A 40 21.08 -17.03 18.39
CA LEU A 40 21.55 -17.90 19.48
C LEU A 40 20.72 -19.17 19.66
N LEU A 41 19.49 -19.21 19.13
CA LEU A 41 18.61 -20.37 19.19
C LEU A 41 18.93 -21.39 18.09
N ASN A 42 19.65 -21.00 17.04
CA ASN A 42 20.12 -21.88 15.98
C ASN A 42 21.02 -22.98 16.56
N PHE A 43 21.03 -24.15 15.93
CA PHE A 43 21.85 -25.28 16.36
C PHE A 43 22.22 -26.21 15.22
N GLU A 44 23.14 -27.12 15.49
CA GLU A 44 23.52 -28.19 14.59
C GLU A 44 23.19 -29.56 15.18
N ILE A 45 22.90 -30.52 14.30
CA ILE A 45 22.97 -31.94 14.64
C ILE A 45 24.25 -32.52 14.06
N THR A 46 25.13 -33.01 14.92
CA THR A 46 26.39 -33.65 14.52
C THR A 46 26.31 -35.17 14.66
N GLN A 47 27.40 -35.83 14.29
CA GLN A 47 27.52 -37.28 14.28
C GLN A 47 27.08 -37.90 15.62
N GLY A 48 26.30 -38.99 15.56
CA GLY A 48 25.68 -39.60 16.73
C GLY A 48 24.44 -38.87 17.23
N CYS A 49 23.78 -38.06 16.39
CA CYS A 49 22.58 -37.27 16.73
C CYS A 49 22.78 -36.28 17.89
N GLN A 50 23.99 -35.72 18.02
CA GLN A 50 24.30 -34.77 19.08
C GLN A 50 23.83 -33.37 18.71
N VAL A 51 23.09 -32.72 19.62
CA VAL A 51 22.69 -31.31 19.48
C VAL A 51 23.82 -30.45 20.00
N VAL A 52 24.35 -29.58 19.15
CA VAL A 52 25.43 -28.65 19.52
C VAL A 52 25.12 -27.24 19.02
N PRO A 53 25.71 -26.19 19.63
CA PRO A 53 25.65 -24.84 19.07
C PRO A 53 26.26 -24.81 17.66
N VAL A 54 25.82 -23.85 16.84
CA VAL A 54 26.37 -23.67 15.48
C VAL A 54 27.88 -23.39 15.54
N ASP A 55 28.68 -24.23 14.90
CA ASP A 55 30.13 -24.03 14.82
C ASP A 55 30.45 -23.01 13.72
N LYS A 56 30.53 -21.76 14.17
CA LYS A 56 30.89 -20.58 13.37
C LYS A 56 32.39 -20.50 13.03
N ARG A 57 33.24 -21.40 13.56
CA ARG A 57 34.70 -21.37 13.37
C ARG A 57 35.14 -22.24 12.19
N THR A 58 34.47 -23.37 11.97
CA THR A 58 34.83 -24.31 10.89
C THR A 58 33.86 -24.21 9.73
N SER A 59 34.27 -23.57 8.65
CA SER A 59 33.43 -23.44 7.45
C SER A 59 33.08 -24.81 6.84
N ILE A 60 31.88 -24.95 6.28
CA ILE A 60 31.40 -26.17 5.62
C ILE A 60 32.39 -26.64 4.52
N PRO A 61 32.98 -25.77 3.68
CA PRO A 61 33.99 -26.19 2.70
C PRO A 61 35.25 -26.78 3.36
N LYS A 62 35.64 -26.31 4.55
CA LYS A 62 36.74 -26.92 5.33
C LYS A 62 36.32 -28.30 5.86
N ARG A 63 35.12 -28.43 6.43
CA ARG A 63 34.56 -29.71 6.90
C ARG A 63 34.51 -30.75 5.77
N ILE A 64 34.06 -30.36 4.58
CA ILE A 64 34.04 -31.22 3.38
C ILE A 64 35.46 -31.68 3.03
N ARG A 65 36.44 -30.77 2.93
CA ARG A 65 37.83 -31.13 2.60
C ARG A 65 38.43 -32.11 3.60
N GLU A 66 38.18 -31.91 4.89
CA GLU A 66 38.66 -32.78 5.95
C GLU A 66 37.99 -34.17 5.91
N ASN A 67 36.67 -34.22 5.67
CA ASN A 67 35.94 -35.48 5.47
C ASN A 67 36.50 -36.28 4.29
N LEU A 68 36.69 -35.63 3.14
CA LEU A 68 37.26 -36.27 1.95
C LEU A 68 38.68 -36.77 2.20
N LYS A 69 39.53 -35.97 2.85
CA LYS A 69 40.90 -36.37 3.21
C LYS A 69 40.92 -37.59 4.14
N LYS A 70 40.07 -37.60 5.18
CA LYS A 70 39.95 -38.73 6.12
C LYS A 70 39.51 -40.03 5.44
N ARG A 71 38.76 -39.93 4.35
CA ARG A 71 38.22 -41.07 3.59
C ARG A 71 39.09 -41.45 2.38
N GLY A 72 40.20 -40.75 2.13
CA GLY A 72 41.04 -40.98 0.94
C GLY A 72 40.37 -40.63 -0.39
N ILE A 73 39.40 -39.71 -0.39
CA ILE A 73 38.62 -39.33 -1.56
C ILE A 73 39.17 -38.04 -2.16
N GLU A 74 39.40 -38.04 -3.48
CA GLU A 74 39.78 -36.82 -4.19
C GLU A 74 38.54 -36.04 -4.68
N ASP A 75 38.51 -34.72 -4.47
CA ASP A 75 37.49 -33.84 -5.04
C ASP A 75 37.61 -33.85 -6.58
N PRO A 76 36.61 -34.35 -7.31
CA PRO A 76 36.69 -34.48 -8.76
C PRO A 76 36.73 -33.12 -9.48
N ASN A 77 36.35 -32.04 -8.78
CA ASN A 77 36.46 -30.68 -9.30
C ASN A 77 37.81 -30.01 -9.03
N LYS A 78 38.72 -30.64 -8.28
CA LYS A 78 40.05 -30.08 -7.93
C LYS A 78 40.86 -29.71 -9.17
N LYS A 79 40.80 -30.52 -10.24
CA LYS A 79 41.48 -30.24 -11.52
C LYS A 79 40.96 -28.96 -12.19
N TYR A 80 39.64 -28.73 -12.18
CA TYR A 80 39.05 -27.52 -12.77
C TYR A 80 39.46 -26.29 -11.97
N LYS A 81 39.36 -26.37 -10.63
CA LYS A 81 39.78 -25.28 -9.72
C LYS A 81 41.24 -24.89 -9.89
N LYS A 82 42.16 -25.88 -10.03
CA LYS A 82 43.59 -25.62 -10.26
C LYS A 82 43.86 -24.90 -11.57
N LEU A 83 43.03 -25.12 -12.59
CA LEU A 83 43.12 -24.48 -13.90
C LEU A 83 42.35 -23.15 -13.97
N GLY A 84 41.78 -22.67 -12.86
CA GLY A 84 40.91 -21.48 -12.85
C GLY A 84 39.58 -21.68 -13.58
N LEU A 85 39.18 -22.93 -13.86
CA LEU A 85 37.97 -23.27 -14.58
C LEU A 85 36.79 -23.53 -13.64
N GLU A 86 35.60 -23.22 -14.12
CA GLU A 86 34.35 -23.50 -13.43
C GLU A 86 34.18 -25.01 -13.13
N PRO A 87 33.81 -25.39 -11.89
CA PRO A 87 33.48 -26.76 -11.54
C PRO A 87 32.41 -27.34 -12.47
N LYS A 88 32.53 -28.63 -12.79
CA LYS A 88 31.58 -29.34 -13.69
C LYS A 88 30.75 -30.39 -12.97
N ILE A 89 31.28 -31.00 -11.92
CA ILE A 89 30.70 -32.18 -11.28
C ILE A 89 29.90 -31.77 -10.05
N ARG A 90 28.71 -32.34 -9.88
CA ARG A 90 27.89 -32.11 -8.69
C ARG A 90 28.48 -32.90 -7.52
N THR A 91 28.97 -32.19 -6.50
CA THR A 91 29.62 -32.77 -5.33
C THR A 91 28.89 -32.45 -4.02
N VAL A 92 27.77 -31.72 -4.10
CA VAL A 92 26.94 -31.35 -2.95
C VAL A 92 25.46 -31.44 -3.34
N ALA A 93 24.63 -31.99 -2.48
CA ALA A 93 23.18 -31.85 -2.49
C ALA A 93 22.77 -31.06 -1.24
N ASN A 94 22.18 -29.88 -1.44
CA ASN A 94 21.65 -29.06 -0.36
C ASN A 94 20.16 -29.33 -0.21
N PHE A 95 19.79 -29.92 0.92
CA PHE A 95 18.41 -30.17 1.30
C PHE A 95 17.93 -29.04 2.19
N ILE A 96 16.73 -28.53 1.90
CA ILE A 96 15.96 -27.70 2.82
C ILE A 96 14.81 -28.54 3.37
N LEU A 97 14.86 -28.81 4.68
CA LEU A 97 13.80 -29.55 5.38
C LEU A 97 13.04 -28.58 6.28
N GLY A 98 11.72 -28.64 6.23
CA GLY A 98 10.85 -27.75 6.98
C GLY A 98 9.40 -28.14 6.77
N GLY A 99 8.51 -27.38 7.41
CA GLY A 99 7.06 -27.59 7.36
C GLY A 99 6.29 -26.28 7.22
N SER A 100 4.99 -26.35 7.48
CA SER A 100 4.12 -25.18 7.57
C SER A 100 4.60 -24.26 8.70
N ARG A 101 4.45 -22.95 8.48
CA ARG A 101 4.96 -21.91 9.39
C ARG A 101 4.46 -22.12 10.81
N ASP A 102 3.15 -22.23 10.99
CA ASP A 102 2.54 -22.28 12.31
C ASP A 102 2.98 -23.51 13.11
N GLN A 103 3.06 -24.66 12.44
CA GLN A 103 3.46 -25.91 13.07
C GLN A 103 4.96 -25.91 13.40
N MET A 104 5.81 -25.40 12.50
CA MET A 104 7.24 -25.26 12.77
C MET A 104 7.53 -24.28 13.91
N HIS A 105 6.78 -23.18 14.00
CA HIS A 105 6.84 -22.23 15.12
C HIS A 105 6.40 -22.88 16.44
N ARG A 106 5.32 -23.65 16.44
CA ARG A 106 4.87 -24.41 17.61
C ARG A 106 5.93 -25.39 18.09
N LEU A 107 6.61 -26.10 17.19
CA LEU A 107 7.71 -27.00 17.58
C LEU A 107 8.92 -26.23 18.11
N ALA A 108 9.25 -25.09 17.50
CA ALA A 108 10.43 -24.31 17.85
C ALA A 108 10.29 -23.51 19.16
N PHE A 109 9.10 -22.95 19.40
CA PHE A 109 8.87 -21.96 20.45
C PHE A 109 7.67 -22.27 21.34
N GLY A 110 6.92 -23.35 21.08
CA GLY A 110 5.75 -23.72 21.87
C GLY A 110 4.66 -22.65 21.77
N ASN A 111 4.19 -22.18 22.93
CA ASN A 111 3.18 -21.12 23.03
C ASN A 111 3.79 -19.71 23.13
N GLN A 112 5.11 -19.56 22.98
CA GLN A 112 5.75 -18.24 23.04
C GLN A 112 5.35 -17.40 21.82
N LYS A 113 5.03 -16.13 22.07
CA LYS A 113 4.67 -15.19 21.01
C LYS A 113 5.94 -14.68 20.32
N VAL A 114 6.14 -15.08 19.07
CA VAL A 114 7.23 -14.56 18.21
C VAL A 114 6.73 -13.33 17.47
N ASN A 115 7.40 -12.19 17.61
CA ASN A 115 7.11 -11.04 16.77
C ASN A 115 7.94 -11.14 15.46
N LEU A 116 7.25 -11.29 14.33
CA LEU A 116 7.87 -11.39 13.01
C LEU A 116 8.04 -10.03 12.31
N GLU A 117 7.67 -8.93 12.97
CA GLU A 117 7.90 -7.57 12.48
C GLU A 117 9.39 -7.25 12.40
N ARG A 118 9.77 -6.42 11.43
CA ARG A 118 11.16 -6.06 11.20
C ARG A 118 11.70 -5.25 12.37
N GLY A 119 12.80 -5.70 12.95
CA GLY A 119 13.44 -5.03 14.09
C GLY A 119 12.82 -5.34 15.44
N ALA A 120 11.84 -6.25 15.50
CA ALA A 120 11.31 -6.72 16.77
C ALA A 120 12.38 -7.44 17.60
N ASP A 121 12.33 -7.24 18.92
CA ASP A 121 13.21 -7.95 19.86
C ASP A 121 12.56 -9.25 20.35
N ASN A 122 13.16 -10.37 19.97
CA ASN A 122 12.76 -11.71 20.39
C ASN A 122 13.81 -12.36 21.33
N SER A 123 14.70 -11.58 21.97
CA SER A 123 15.77 -12.08 22.84
C SER A 123 15.27 -12.89 24.06
N SER A 124 14.02 -12.69 24.46
CA SER A 124 13.38 -13.43 25.56
C SER A 124 12.97 -14.86 25.17
N ILE A 125 12.89 -15.15 23.88
CA ILE A 125 12.42 -16.43 23.36
C ILE A 125 13.42 -17.55 23.68
N ARG A 126 12.88 -18.72 23.99
CA ARG A 126 13.64 -19.94 24.26
C ARG A 126 13.29 -21.01 23.23
N ARG A 127 14.31 -21.74 22.76
CA ARG A 127 14.11 -22.94 21.93
C ARG A 127 13.48 -24.05 22.76
N MET A 128 12.48 -24.72 22.20
CA MET A 128 11.80 -25.86 22.82
C MET A 128 12.43 -27.21 22.44
N PRO A 129 12.34 -28.26 23.27
CA PRO A 129 12.89 -29.58 22.96
C PRO A 129 12.28 -30.28 21.73
N GLU A 130 11.05 -29.94 21.39
CA GLU A 130 10.28 -30.56 20.30
C GLU A 130 10.94 -30.34 18.94
N ILE A 131 11.47 -29.13 18.67
CA ILE A 131 12.20 -28.87 17.42
C ILE A 131 13.54 -29.62 17.38
N GLU A 132 14.19 -29.85 18.52
CA GLU A 132 15.40 -30.67 18.57
C GLU A 132 15.09 -32.14 18.28
N ASN A 133 13.99 -32.66 18.83
CA ASN A 133 13.53 -34.03 18.57
C ASN A 133 13.17 -34.22 17.09
N TRP A 134 12.46 -33.26 16.50
CA TRP A 134 12.17 -33.25 15.07
C TRP A 134 13.46 -33.22 14.24
N ALA A 135 14.42 -32.35 14.58
CA ALA A 135 15.70 -32.27 13.89
C ALA A 135 16.52 -33.56 14.02
N LYS A 136 16.51 -34.23 15.18
CA LYS A 136 17.16 -35.53 15.40
C LYS A 136 16.53 -36.63 14.53
N ASP A 137 15.20 -36.70 14.47
CA ASP A 137 14.52 -37.69 13.64
C ASP A 137 14.78 -37.44 12.15
N MET A 138 14.81 -36.18 11.72
CA MET A 138 15.24 -35.80 10.36
C MET A 138 16.70 -36.16 10.09
N TYR A 139 17.60 -35.95 11.05
CA TYR A 139 19.01 -36.30 10.91
C TYR A 139 19.22 -37.82 10.77
N ARG A 140 18.52 -38.62 11.59
CA ARG A 140 18.56 -40.09 11.50
C ARG A 140 18.11 -40.54 10.12
N PHE A 141 16.97 -40.03 9.66
CA PHE A 141 16.47 -40.34 8.32
C PHE A 141 17.46 -40.01 7.22
N MET A 142 18.05 -38.81 7.25
CA MET A 142 19.05 -38.41 6.26
C MET A 142 20.32 -39.26 6.34
N SER A 143 20.71 -39.67 7.55
CA SER A 143 21.87 -40.53 7.82
C SER A 143 21.65 -41.95 7.33
N ASP A 144 20.47 -42.54 7.57
CA ASP A 144 20.11 -43.88 7.11
C ASP A 144 20.02 -43.91 5.58
N ARG A 145 19.47 -42.83 4.98
CA ARG A 145 19.25 -42.78 3.53
C ARG A 145 20.49 -42.47 2.71
N PHE A 146 21.35 -41.57 3.20
CA PHE A 146 22.50 -41.07 2.44
C PHE A 146 23.86 -41.41 3.06
N GLY A 147 23.87 -42.04 4.24
CA GLY A 147 25.06 -42.33 5.02
C GLY A 147 25.47 -41.15 5.91
N GLU A 148 25.61 -41.38 7.21
CA GLU A 148 26.00 -40.35 8.18
C GLU A 148 27.33 -39.66 7.80
N LYS A 149 28.31 -40.42 7.31
CA LYS A 149 29.62 -39.93 6.84
C LYS A 149 29.53 -38.98 5.64
N ASN A 150 28.40 -38.98 4.92
CA ASN A 150 28.15 -38.13 3.77
C ASN A 150 27.46 -36.81 4.15
N ILE A 151 26.99 -36.63 5.40
CA ILE A 151 26.42 -35.36 5.86
C ILE A 151 27.57 -34.44 6.29
N ALA A 152 27.80 -33.37 5.52
CA ALA A 152 28.86 -32.40 5.79
C ALA A 152 28.44 -31.30 6.78
N ALA A 153 27.14 -30.98 6.81
CA ALA A 153 26.55 -30.02 7.74
C ALA A 153 25.04 -30.28 7.86
N PHE A 154 24.49 -30.09 9.06
CA PHE A 154 23.07 -30.18 9.33
C PHE A 154 22.71 -29.07 10.33
N VAL A 155 22.31 -27.92 9.79
CA VAL A 155 22.10 -26.69 10.57
C VAL A 155 20.62 -26.36 10.63
N VAL A 156 20.11 -26.06 11.82
CA VAL A 156 18.73 -25.68 12.07
C VAL A 156 18.67 -24.18 12.30
N HIS A 157 17.94 -23.47 11.43
CA HIS A 157 17.68 -22.04 11.54
C HIS A 157 16.33 -21.82 12.21
N LEU A 158 16.35 -21.09 13.33
CA LEU A 158 15.18 -20.63 14.09
C LEU A 158 15.07 -19.09 14.09
N ASP A 159 15.94 -18.41 13.37
CA ASP A 159 16.06 -16.96 13.32
C ASP A 159 15.42 -16.33 12.08
N GLU A 160 14.85 -17.14 11.18
CA GLU A 160 14.11 -16.66 10.02
C GLU A 160 12.59 -16.67 10.26
N THR A 161 11.82 -16.29 9.23
CA THR A 161 10.35 -16.31 9.29
C THR A 161 9.80 -17.73 9.47
N ASN A 162 10.45 -18.75 8.90
CA ASN A 162 10.02 -20.15 9.03
C ASN A 162 11.19 -20.99 9.55
N PRO A 163 11.06 -21.70 10.69
CA PRO A 163 12.09 -22.63 11.13
C PRO A 163 12.34 -23.74 10.12
N HIS A 164 13.60 -23.99 9.78
CA HIS A 164 13.99 -25.00 8.78
C HIS A 164 15.42 -25.49 8.96
N ILE A 165 15.77 -26.55 8.24
CA ILE A 165 17.09 -27.21 8.27
C ILE A 165 17.77 -27.03 6.92
N HIS A 166 19.03 -26.61 6.96
CA HIS A 166 19.98 -26.77 5.86
C HIS A 166 20.79 -28.05 6.08
N CYS A 167 20.54 -29.08 5.26
CA CYS A 167 21.30 -30.33 5.28
C CYS A 167 22.18 -30.42 4.02
N THR A 168 23.49 -30.47 4.21
CA THR A 168 24.49 -30.54 3.13
C THR A 168 24.98 -31.97 3.01
N VAL A 169 24.58 -32.67 1.95
CA VAL A 169 24.94 -34.07 1.68
C VAL A 169 25.96 -34.16 0.56
N LEU A 170 26.97 -35.00 0.73
CA LEU A 170 27.96 -35.33 -0.29
C LEU A 170 27.50 -36.62 -1.01
N PRO A 171 27.20 -36.58 -2.32
CA PRO A 171 26.72 -37.75 -3.06
C PRO A 171 27.89 -38.69 -3.35
N ILE A 172 28.35 -39.41 -2.33
CA ILE A 172 29.47 -40.33 -2.37
C ILE A 172 28.93 -41.75 -2.13
N THR A 173 29.28 -42.67 -3.01
CA THR A 173 28.85 -44.07 -2.91
C THR A 173 29.62 -44.83 -1.84
N GLU A 174 29.19 -46.06 -1.55
CA GLU A 174 29.89 -46.96 -0.63
C GLU A 174 31.33 -47.26 -1.07
N GLN A 175 31.59 -47.23 -2.38
CA GLN A 175 32.93 -47.38 -2.97
C GLN A 175 33.76 -46.07 -2.91
N ASN A 176 33.33 -45.09 -2.10
CA ASN A 176 34.02 -43.82 -1.89
C ASN A 176 34.24 -42.99 -3.17
N LYS A 177 33.30 -43.06 -4.13
CA LYS A 177 33.31 -42.27 -5.37
C LYS A 177 32.15 -41.28 -5.41
N PHE A 178 32.38 -40.07 -5.93
CA PHE A 178 31.31 -39.10 -6.16
C PHE A 178 30.42 -39.55 -7.32
N SER A 179 29.11 -39.68 -7.06
CA SER A 179 28.11 -40.05 -8.06
C SER A 179 26.75 -39.47 -7.70
N TRP A 180 26.44 -38.29 -8.25
CA TRP A 180 25.10 -37.70 -8.14
C TRP A 180 24.03 -38.66 -8.64
N LYS A 181 24.31 -39.32 -9.77
CA LYS A 181 23.39 -40.26 -10.41
C LYS A 181 23.03 -41.41 -9.46
N GLN A 182 24.01 -42.15 -8.95
CA GLN A 182 23.72 -43.32 -8.11
C GLN A 182 23.07 -42.94 -6.77
N VAL A 183 23.50 -41.85 -6.15
CA VAL A 183 22.99 -41.46 -4.82
C VAL A 183 21.60 -40.81 -4.91
N MET A 184 21.41 -39.86 -5.83
CA MET A 184 20.19 -39.03 -5.89
C MET A 184 19.17 -39.52 -6.92
N VAL A 185 19.61 -40.07 -8.05
CA VAL A 185 18.75 -40.39 -9.21
C VAL A 185 18.39 -41.86 -9.32
N GLY A 186 19.32 -42.75 -8.96
CA GLY A 186 19.23 -44.18 -9.21
C GLY A 186 20.08 -44.65 -10.40
N GLU A 187 20.30 -45.96 -10.51
CA GLU A 187 21.30 -46.54 -11.42
C GLU A 187 20.91 -46.42 -12.90
N ASN A 188 19.61 -46.44 -13.21
CA ASN A 188 19.13 -46.38 -14.60
C ASN A 188 19.03 -44.94 -15.13
N ASN A 189 19.30 -43.92 -14.30
CA ASN A 189 19.28 -42.48 -14.66
C ASN A 189 18.01 -42.02 -15.39
N SER A 190 16.88 -42.71 -15.18
CA SER A 190 15.65 -42.39 -15.89
C SER A 190 14.88 -41.31 -15.13
N LYS A 191 14.18 -40.45 -15.88
CA LYS A 191 13.28 -39.44 -15.29
C LYS A 191 12.22 -40.09 -14.39
N PHE A 192 11.75 -41.29 -14.77
CA PHE A 192 10.79 -42.07 -14.02
C PHE A 192 11.35 -42.57 -12.68
N GLU A 193 12.57 -43.12 -12.67
CA GLU A 193 13.21 -43.58 -11.44
C GLU A 193 13.49 -42.42 -10.48
N TYR A 194 13.93 -41.26 -10.99
CA TYR A 194 14.11 -40.06 -10.19
C TYR A 194 12.80 -39.60 -9.55
N GLN A 195 11.71 -39.57 -10.32
CA GLN A 195 10.38 -39.22 -9.83
C GLN A 195 9.92 -40.20 -8.75
N LYS A 196 10.10 -41.51 -8.97
CA LYS A 196 9.76 -42.56 -8.02
C LYS A 196 10.52 -42.39 -6.71
N ARG A 197 11.86 -42.30 -6.76
CA ARG A 197 12.71 -42.12 -5.58
C ARG A 197 12.41 -40.82 -4.83
N THR A 198 12.15 -39.73 -5.54
CA THR A 198 11.76 -38.45 -4.92
C THR A 198 10.39 -38.60 -4.24
N THR A 199 9.43 -39.26 -4.88
CA THR A 199 8.11 -39.54 -4.29
C THR A 199 8.22 -40.38 -3.01
N GLU A 200 9.01 -41.46 -3.05
CA GLU A 200 9.30 -42.30 -1.89
C GLU A 200 9.97 -41.50 -0.77
N LEU A 201 10.92 -40.62 -1.10
CA LEU A 201 11.59 -39.75 -0.14
C LEU A 201 10.59 -38.80 0.54
N HIS A 202 9.69 -38.18 -0.23
CA HIS A 202 8.62 -37.34 0.33
C HIS A 202 7.63 -38.13 1.20
N ASN A 203 7.28 -39.37 0.81
CA ASN A 203 6.40 -40.24 1.61
C ASN A 203 7.04 -40.62 2.95
N ALA A 204 8.31 -41.06 2.92
CA ALA A 204 9.00 -41.46 4.14
C ALA A 204 9.24 -40.28 5.10
N ILE A 205 9.53 -39.08 4.57
CA ILE A 205 9.59 -37.87 5.40
C ILE A 205 8.21 -37.56 6.01
N ALA A 206 7.12 -37.78 5.28
CA ALA A 206 5.77 -37.55 5.78
C ALA A 206 5.42 -38.47 6.97
N GLU A 207 5.86 -39.73 6.94
CA GLU A 207 5.67 -40.67 8.07
C GLU A 207 6.35 -40.16 9.35
N ILE A 208 7.56 -39.59 9.23
CA ILE A 208 8.26 -38.98 10.37
C ILE A 208 7.53 -37.71 10.82
N ASN A 209 7.14 -36.88 9.87
CA ASN A 209 6.46 -35.61 10.11
C ASN A 209 5.07 -35.78 10.74
N ALA A 210 4.40 -36.91 10.52
CA ALA A 210 3.09 -37.22 11.12
C ALA A 210 3.13 -37.17 12.65
N LYS A 211 4.20 -37.67 13.28
CA LYS A 211 4.45 -37.57 14.74
C LYS A 211 4.47 -36.11 15.22
N TYR A 212 4.83 -35.19 14.34
CA TYR A 212 4.96 -33.76 14.63
C TYR A 212 3.78 -32.93 14.08
N GLY A 213 2.69 -33.57 13.65
CA GLY A 213 1.49 -32.87 13.14
C GLY A 213 1.73 -32.16 11.80
N LEU A 214 2.69 -32.63 11.00
CA LEU A 214 2.99 -32.11 9.66
C LEU A 214 2.50 -33.11 8.61
N GLU A 215 1.74 -32.63 7.64
CA GLU A 215 1.21 -33.44 6.55
C GLU A 215 2.05 -33.35 5.29
N ARG A 216 1.86 -34.33 4.41
CA ARG A 216 2.52 -34.38 3.11
C ARG A 216 1.89 -33.35 2.18
N GLY A 217 2.72 -32.53 1.54
CA GLY A 217 2.24 -31.64 0.48
C GLY A 217 1.66 -32.41 -0.72
N ASP A 218 0.76 -31.74 -1.44
CA ASP A 218 0.12 -32.29 -2.63
C ASP A 218 1.13 -32.64 -3.72
N LYS A 219 0.75 -33.58 -4.59
CA LYS A 219 1.63 -33.98 -5.69
C LYS A 219 1.72 -32.85 -6.72
N ILE A 220 2.93 -32.59 -7.22
CA ILE A 220 3.16 -31.63 -8.30
C ILE A 220 2.35 -31.97 -9.56
N SER A 221 2.08 -33.27 -9.81
CA SER A 221 1.23 -33.71 -10.93
C SER A 221 -0.22 -33.25 -10.82
N GLU A 222 -0.70 -32.98 -9.61
CA GLU A 222 -2.08 -32.56 -9.32
C GLU A 222 -2.16 -31.03 -9.24
N THR A 223 -1.15 -30.37 -8.64
CA THR A 223 -1.15 -28.91 -8.42
C THR A 223 -0.49 -28.08 -9.51
N GLY A 224 0.33 -28.69 -10.38
CA GLY A 224 1.13 -27.97 -11.37
C GLY A 224 2.21 -27.05 -10.75
N ALA A 225 2.46 -27.17 -9.44
CA ALA A 225 3.36 -26.30 -8.72
C ALA A 225 4.79 -26.40 -9.25
N LYS A 226 5.38 -25.26 -9.63
CA LYS A 226 6.80 -25.16 -10.01
C LYS A 226 7.58 -24.53 -8.86
N HIS A 227 8.76 -25.07 -8.59
CA HIS A 227 9.71 -24.43 -7.69
C HIS A 227 9.98 -23.01 -8.18
N ARG A 228 9.79 -22.03 -7.31
CA ARG A 228 10.14 -20.63 -7.55
C ARG A 228 11.30 -20.29 -6.64
N SER A 229 12.34 -19.71 -7.19
CA SER A 229 13.32 -19.01 -6.37
C SER A 229 12.63 -17.84 -5.65
N THR A 230 13.18 -17.43 -4.51
CA THR A 230 12.71 -16.27 -3.77
C THR A 230 12.64 -15.02 -4.67
N ALA A 231 13.63 -14.86 -5.56
CA ALA A 231 13.68 -13.76 -6.52
C ALA A 231 12.53 -13.80 -7.55
N GLU A 232 12.21 -14.97 -8.13
CA GLU A 232 11.11 -15.13 -9.09
C GLU A 232 9.73 -14.89 -8.46
N TYR A 233 9.55 -15.31 -7.20
CA TYR A 233 8.33 -15.01 -6.44
C TYR A 233 8.13 -13.50 -6.28
N HIS A 234 9.20 -12.78 -5.90
CA HIS A 234 9.15 -11.33 -5.80
C HIS A 234 8.96 -10.63 -7.16
N GLU A 235 9.50 -11.15 -8.26
CA GLU A 235 9.26 -10.59 -9.61
C GLU A 235 7.80 -10.77 -10.07
N ALA A 236 7.19 -11.93 -9.81
CA ALA A 236 5.78 -12.16 -10.13
C ALA A 236 4.87 -11.21 -9.34
N LEU A 237 5.15 -11.04 -8.05
CA LEU A 237 4.44 -10.09 -7.19
C LEU A 237 4.57 -8.65 -7.72
N ARG A 238 5.74 -8.26 -8.26
CA ARG A 238 5.93 -6.94 -8.91
C ARG A 238 5.08 -6.75 -10.17
N LYS A 239 4.93 -7.79 -11.00
CA LYS A 239 4.09 -7.71 -12.21
C LYS A 239 2.62 -7.56 -11.84
N GLU A 240 2.17 -8.32 -10.85
CA GLU A 240 0.80 -8.23 -10.33
C GLU A 240 0.51 -6.84 -9.72
N LEU A 241 1.45 -6.29 -8.94
CA LEU A 241 1.35 -4.94 -8.40
C LEU A 241 1.31 -3.87 -9.50
N LYS A 242 2.11 -4.02 -10.56
CA LYS A 242 2.12 -3.10 -11.71
C LYS A 242 0.76 -3.09 -12.44
N GLU A 243 0.14 -4.27 -12.60
CA GLU A 243 -1.18 -4.41 -13.22
C GLU A 243 -2.29 -3.83 -12.34
N GLN A 244 -2.20 -3.97 -11.02
CA GLN A 244 -3.11 -3.32 -10.07
C GLN A 244 -2.97 -1.79 -10.10
N ASN A 245 -1.75 -1.27 -10.12
CA ASN A 245 -1.49 0.17 -10.23
C ASN A 245 -2.01 0.77 -11.53
N LYS A 246 -1.97 0.02 -12.64
CA LYS A 246 -2.56 0.46 -13.91
C LYS A 246 -4.09 0.55 -13.84
N ARG A 247 -4.76 -0.42 -13.21
CA ARG A 247 -6.22 -0.41 -13.02
C ARG A 247 -6.70 0.71 -12.09
N LEU A 248 -5.94 0.98 -11.03
CA LEU A 248 -6.19 2.11 -10.14
C LEU A 248 -6.04 3.46 -10.87
N PHE A 249 -5.02 3.58 -11.74
CA PHE A 249 -4.82 4.76 -12.59
C PHE A 249 -6.01 5.02 -13.54
N ASP A 250 -6.51 3.99 -14.23
CA ASP A 250 -7.68 4.13 -15.11
C ASP A 250 -8.93 4.57 -14.32
N THR A 251 -9.07 4.11 -13.07
CA THR A 251 -10.18 4.49 -12.18
C THR A 251 -10.07 5.94 -11.70
N LYS A 252 -8.85 6.44 -11.49
CA LYS A 252 -8.59 7.81 -11.03
C LYS A 252 -8.91 8.85 -12.10
N ILE A 253 -8.50 8.63 -13.35
CA ILE A 253 -8.82 9.54 -14.47
C ILE A 253 -10.34 9.73 -14.60
N VAL A 254 -11.11 8.64 -14.51
CA VAL A 254 -12.57 8.69 -14.58
C VAL A 254 -13.18 9.48 -13.41
N LEU A 255 -12.54 9.43 -12.23
CA LEU A 255 -13.00 10.14 -11.04
C LEU A 255 -12.66 11.64 -11.10
N ASP A 256 -11.48 12.02 -11.59
CA ASP A 256 -11.08 13.42 -11.79
C ASP A 256 -12.02 14.11 -12.81
N ASP A 257 -12.30 13.46 -13.95
CA ASP A 257 -13.26 13.96 -14.96
C ASP A 257 -14.69 14.12 -14.38
N ALA A 258 -15.08 13.24 -13.45
CA ALA A 258 -16.39 13.31 -12.81
C ALA A 258 -16.47 14.43 -11.75
N ILE A 259 -15.37 14.70 -11.05
CA ILE A 259 -15.25 15.81 -10.09
C ILE A 259 -15.36 17.14 -10.83
N GLU A 260 -14.60 17.33 -11.91
CA GLU A 260 -14.61 18.57 -12.70
C GLU A 260 -16.01 18.89 -13.24
N LYS A 261 -16.70 17.91 -13.84
CA LYS A 261 -18.08 18.07 -14.33
C LYS A 261 -19.07 18.44 -13.22
N ASN A 262 -18.91 17.86 -12.04
CA ASN A 262 -19.77 18.16 -10.90
C ASN A 262 -19.52 19.57 -10.35
N GLU A 263 -18.26 20.05 -10.34
CA GLU A 263 -17.92 21.42 -9.95
C GLU A 263 -18.50 22.46 -10.91
N GLU A 264 -18.43 22.21 -12.23
CA GLU A 264 -19.09 23.05 -13.24
C GLU A 264 -20.61 23.09 -13.03
N THR A 265 -21.23 21.93 -12.83
CA THR A 265 -22.68 21.82 -12.58
C THR A 265 -23.10 22.61 -11.33
N ILE A 266 -22.31 22.56 -10.25
CA ILE A 266 -22.56 23.32 -9.01
C ILE A 266 -22.50 24.83 -9.28
N LYS A 267 -21.54 25.28 -10.08
CA LYS A 267 -21.36 26.69 -10.44
C LYS A 267 -22.55 27.20 -11.24
N GLU A 268 -22.99 26.45 -12.24
CA GLU A 268 -24.16 26.79 -13.07
C GLU A 268 -25.44 26.83 -12.24
N GLN A 269 -25.70 25.78 -11.45
CA GLN A 269 -26.91 25.71 -10.60
C GLN A 269 -26.97 26.86 -9.60
N LYS A 270 -25.83 27.23 -9.00
CA LYS A 270 -25.77 28.38 -8.09
C LYS A 270 -26.14 29.69 -8.79
N GLN A 271 -25.65 29.91 -10.02
CA GLN A 271 -26.02 31.09 -10.81
C GLN A 271 -27.51 31.10 -11.15
N THR A 272 -28.08 29.95 -11.49
CA THR A 272 -29.52 29.81 -11.75
C THR A 272 -30.35 30.12 -10.50
N ILE A 273 -29.98 29.57 -9.34
CA ILE A 273 -30.64 29.83 -8.05
C ILE A 273 -30.60 31.33 -7.72
N ASP A 274 -29.46 31.99 -7.91
CA ASP A 274 -29.32 33.43 -7.67
C ASP A 274 -30.22 34.27 -8.61
N SER A 275 -30.40 33.85 -9.86
CA SER A 275 -31.30 34.50 -10.81
C SER A 275 -32.77 34.30 -10.43
N LEU A 276 -33.16 33.06 -10.16
CA LEU A 276 -34.53 32.71 -9.78
C LEU A 276 -34.95 33.42 -8.49
N ASN A 277 -34.07 33.51 -7.49
CA ASN A 277 -34.33 34.24 -6.25
C ASN A 277 -34.62 35.74 -6.49
N LYS A 278 -33.96 36.37 -7.46
CA LYS A 278 -34.26 37.76 -7.84
C LYS A 278 -35.65 37.86 -8.48
N GLU A 279 -35.99 36.93 -9.36
CA GLU A 279 -37.30 36.88 -10.00
C GLU A 279 -38.44 36.62 -9.00
N ILE A 280 -38.24 35.69 -8.05
CA ILE A 280 -39.14 35.45 -6.93
C ILE A 280 -39.37 36.73 -6.13
N LYS A 281 -38.32 37.49 -5.83
CA LYS A 281 -38.43 38.75 -5.09
C LYS A 281 -39.31 39.77 -5.84
N HIS A 282 -39.14 39.89 -7.16
CA HIS A 282 -39.97 40.76 -7.99
C HIS A 282 -41.42 40.27 -8.10
N ALA A 283 -41.61 38.96 -8.27
CA ALA A 283 -42.95 38.35 -8.33
C ALA A 283 -43.69 38.48 -7.00
N SER A 284 -43.03 38.23 -5.87
CA SER A 284 -43.55 38.43 -4.52
C SER A 284 -43.98 39.87 -4.27
N ALA A 285 -43.13 40.84 -4.67
CA ALA A 285 -43.47 42.26 -4.55
C ALA A 285 -44.71 42.63 -5.39
N ARG A 286 -44.86 42.06 -6.58
CA ARG A 286 -46.02 42.27 -7.44
C ARG A 286 -47.29 41.67 -6.84
N VAL A 287 -47.23 40.44 -6.33
CA VAL A 287 -48.35 39.79 -5.61
C VAL A 287 -48.79 40.66 -4.43
N LYS A 288 -47.84 41.06 -3.57
CA LYS A 288 -48.14 41.89 -2.40
C LYS A 288 -48.75 43.24 -2.79
N GLY A 289 -48.21 43.89 -3.82
CA GLY A 289 -48.72 45.16 -4.33
C GLY A 289 -50.15 45.05 -4.87
N LEU A 290 -50.44 44.00 -5.64
CA LEU A 290 -51.79 43.75 -6.18
C LEU A 290 -52.78 43.41 -5.08
N SER A 291 -52.42 42.56 -4.10
CA SER A 291 -53.27 42.28 -2.93
C SER A 291 -53.60 43.56 -2.15
N THR A 292 -52.61 44.42 -1.90
CA THR A 292 -52.84 45.69 -1.18
C THR A 292 -53.77 46.64 -1.97
N MET A 293 -53.62 46.68 -3.30
CA MET A 293 -54.51 47.47 -4.17
C MET A 293 -55.95 46.94 -4.15
N ILE A 294 -56.14 45.63 -4.14
CA ILE A 294 -57.47 45.00 -4.03
C ILE A 294 -58.09 45.34 -2.68
N GLU A 295 -57.37 45.14 -1.58
CA GLU A 295 -57.84 45.45 -0.21
C GLU A 295 -58.28 46.92 -0.07
N HIS A 296 -57.52 47.85 -0.65
CA HIS A 296 -57.89 49.27 -0.67
C HIS A 296 -59.16 49.53 -1.50
N LEU A 297 -59.30 48.90 -2.67
CA LEU A 297 -60.49 49.04 -3.52
C LEU A 297 -61.73 48.39 -2.89
N GLU A 298 -61.58 47.26 -2.19
CA GLU A 298 -62.64 46.62 -1.42
C GLU A 298 -63.12 47.52 -0.29
N THR A 299 -62.19 48.12 0.46
CA THR A 299 -62.52 49.09 1.51
C THR A 299 -63.29 50.29 0.92
N TYR A 300 -62.84 50.82 -0.22
CA TYR A 300 -63.51 51.94 -0.89
C TYR A 300 -64.90 51.57 -1.41
N LYS A 301 -65.06 50.36 -1.96
CA LYS A 301 -66.36 49.81 -2.35
C LYS A 301 -67.32 49.73 -1.17
N GLU A 302 -66.87 49.22 -0.01
CA GLU A 302 -67.68 49.17 1.21
C GLU A 302 -68.14 50.56 1.66
N ASP A 303 -67.26 51.56 1.57
CA ASP A 303 -67.61 52.93 1.95
C ASP A 303 -68.64 53.56 1.01
N LEU A 304 -68.54 53.32 -0.31
CA LEU A 304 -69.57 53.72 -1.27
C LEU A 304 -70.91 53.01 -1.01
N GLU A 305 -70.89 51.72 -0.64
CA GLU A 305 -72.11 50.98 -0.29
C GLU A 305 -72.76 51.52 1.00
N LYS A 306 -71.95 51.91 2.01
CA LYS A 306 -72.44 52.62 3.21
C LYS A 306 -73.03 53.97 2.86
N GLU A 307 -72.43 54.72 1.93
CA GLU A 307 -72.94 56.02 1.47
C GLU A 307 -74.29 55.88 0.75
N ILE A 308 -74.45 54.86 -0.10
CA ILE A 308 -75.75 54.52 -0.71
C ILE A 308 -76.79 54.21 0.37
N ALA A 309 -76.45 53.41 1.38
CA ALA A 309 -77.36 53.07 2.47
C ALA A 309 -77.79 54.32 3.27
N LYS A 310 -76.85 55.22 3.54
CA LYS A 310 -77.11 56.50 4.22
C LYS A 310 -77.99 57.42 3.40
N LEU A 311 -77.74 57.57 2.10
CA LEU A 311 -78.57 58.38 1.20
C LEU A 311 -80.00 57.83 1.07
N LYS A 312 -80.18 56.51 1.07
CA LYS A 312 -81.51 55.89 1.12
C LYS A 312 -82.24 56.23 2.43
N ALA A 313 -81.56 56.13 3.57
CA ALA A 313 -82.14 56.51 4.86
C ALA A 313 -82.47 58.01 4.98
N ASP A 314 -81.62 58.88 4.45
CA ASP A 314 -81.85 60.34 4.44
C ASP A 314 -83.00 60.73 3.49
N ARG A 315 -83.19 60.00 2.38
CA ARG A 315 -84.37 60.11 1.50
C ARG A 315 -85.65 59.68 2.23
N ASP A 316 -85.63 58.51 2.86
CA ASP A 316 -86.80 57.93 3.53
C ASP A 316 -87.23 58.73 4.77
N SER A 317 -86.29 59.44 5.41
CA SER A 317 -86.55 60.40 6.50
C SER A 317 -86.91 61.82 6.02
N GLY A 318 -86.97 62.07 4.71
CA GLY A 318 -87.42 63.35 4.12
C GLY A 318 -86.41 64.50 4.18
N LYS A 319 -85.13 64.23 4.52
CA LYS A 319 -84.08 65.25 4.65
C LYS A 319 -83.56 65.77 3.31
N ILE A 320 -83.71 64.99 2.24
CA ILE A 320 -83.29 65.32 0.87
C ILE A 320 -84.42 65.06 -0.11
N SER A 321 -84.49 65.84 -1.19
CA SER A 321 -85.51 65.65 -2.23
C SER A 321 -85.28 64.36 -3.02
N ALA A 322 -86.35 63.76 -3.56
CA ALA A 322 -86.25 62.54 -4.36
C ALA A 322 -85.35 62.70 -5.59
N GLU A 323 -85.35 63.88 -6.22
CA GLU A 323 -84.53 64.21 -7.39
C GLU A 323 -83.04 64.38 -7.04
N GLU A 324 -82.72 64.94 -5.87
CA GLU A 324 -81.34 65.09 -5.41
C GLU A 324 -80.77 63.74 -4.94
N ALA A 325 -81.58 62.93 -4.26
CA ALA A 325 -81.24 61.56 -3.88
C ALA A 325 -80.98 60.69 -5.13
N ALA A 326 -81.82 60.80 -6.16
CA ALA A 326 -81.65 60.07 -7.41
C ALA A 326 -80.34 60.43 -8.13
N ARG A 327 -80.01 61.73 -8.25
CA ARG A 327 -78.77 62.19 -8.90
C ARG A 327 -77.51 61.73 -8.17
N LYS A 328 -77.47 61.83 -6.84
CA LYS A 328 -76.33 61.38 -6.02
C LYS A 328 -76.20 59.86 -6.04
N MET A 329 -77.32 59.14 -5.98
CA MET A 329 -77.35 57.69 -6.03
C MET A 329 -76.88 57.16 -7.40
N ASP A 330 -77.26 57.80 -8.51
CA ASP A 330 -76.78 57.44 -9.85
C ASP A 330 -75.27 57.64 -10.00
N ALA A 331 -74.74 58.78 -9.51
CA ALA A 331 -73.31 59.06 -9.52
C ALA A 331 -72.50 58.06 -8.68
N ILE A 332 -72.96 57.72 -7.46
CA ILE A 332 -72.28 56.76 -6.59
C ILE A 332 -72.41 55.33 -7.14
N THR A 333 -73.55 54.98 -7.76
CA THR A 333 -73.74 53.67 -8.40
C THR A 333 -72.79 53.49 -9.57
N LYS A 334 -72.61 54.52 -10.41
CA LYS A 334 -71.62 54.50 -11.49
C LYS A 334 -70.19 54.34 -10.96
N ASN A 335 -69.81 55.08 -9.93
CA ASN A 335 -68.50 54.93 -9.28
C ASN A 335 -68.32 53.52 -8.69
N LEU A 336 -69.39 52.94 -8.11
CA LEU A 336 -69.37 51.59 -7.56
C LEU A 336 -69.17 50.53 -8.66
N GLU A 337 -69.80 50.70 -9.82
CA GLU A 337 -69.59 49.85 -10.99
C GLU A 337 -68.14 49.94 -11.49
N ASP A 338 -67.58 51.16 -11.58
CA ASP A 338 -66.19 51.38 -11.97
C ASP A 338 -65.21 50.74 -10.99
N VAL A 339 -65.44 50.86 -9.67
CA VAL A 339 -64.61 50.23 -8.64
C VAL A 339 -64.70 48.70 -8.71
N LYS A 340 -65.90 48.13 -8.91
CA LYS A 340 -66.09 46.68 -9.10
C LYS A 340 -65.34 46.17 -10.33
N ALA A 341 -65.38 46.90 -11.44
CA ALA A 341 -64.60 46.55 -12.64
C ALA A 341 -63.09 46.60 -12.39
N GLN A 342 -62.61 47.59 -11.61
CA GLN A 342 -61.20 47.68 -11.23
C GLN A 342 -60.76 46.55 -10.31
N ILE A 343 -61.59 46.12 -9.36
CA ILE A 343 -61.33 44.96 -8.50
C ILE A 343 -61.17 43.71 -9.35
N LEU A 344 -62.12 43.41 -10.25
CA LEU A 344 -62.06 42.25 -11.14
C LEU A 344 -60.79 42.23 -12.02
N ASP A 345 -60.39 43.38 -12.57
CA ASP A 345 -59.12 43.51 -13.31
C ASP A 345 -57.91 43.19 -12.43
N LYS A 346 -57.89 43.68 -11.19
CA LYS A 346 -56.79 43.46 -10.26
C LYS A 346 -56.75 42.03 -9.73
N GLU A 347 -57.89 41.41 -9.46
CA GLU A 347 -58.00 39.99 -9.09
C GLU A 347 -57.48 39.07 -10.20
N SER A 348 -57.82 39.35 -11.46
CA SER A 348 -57.29 38.61 -12.63
C SER A 348 -55.76 38.76 -12.73
N LYS A 349 -55.24 39.99 -12.57
CA LYS A 349 -53.79 40.24 -12.56
C LYS A 349 -53.09 39.59 -11.36
N LEU A 350 -53.73 39.56 -10.20
CA LEU A 350 -53.22 38.90 -8.99
C LEU A 350 -53.12 37.39 -9.22
N SER A 351 -54.16 36.77 -9.79
CA SER A 351 -54.17 35.35 -10.12
C SER A 351 -53.00 34.96 -11.04
N VAL A 352 -52.76 35.74 -12.10
CA VAL A 352 -51.62 35.53 -13.01
C VAL A 352 -50.28 35.74 -12.31
N ALA A 353 -50.17 36.77 -11.47
CA ALA A 353 -48.93 37.04 -10.72
C ALA A 353 -48.63 35.95 -9.68
N GLN A 354 -49.67 35.42 -9.01
CA GLN A 354 -49.57 34.34 -8.04
C GLN A 354 -49.14 33.04 -8.72
N ALA A 355 -49.77 32.65 -9.84
CA ALA A 355 -49.38 31.47 -10.60
C ALA A 355 -47.92 31.54 -11.07
N LYS A 356 -47.46 32.72 -11.50
CA LYS A 356 -46.05 32.94 -11.85
C LYS A 356 -45.13 32.85 -10.63
N PHE A 357 -45.53 33.38 -9.49
CA PHE A 357 -44.77 33.29 -8.23
C PHE A 357 -44.63 31.83 -7.78
N ASP A 358 -45.73 31.07 -7.79
CA ASP A 358 -45.75 29.66 -7.38
C ASP A 358 -44.87 28.81 -8.30
N SER A 359 -44.96 29.01 -9.62
CA SER A 359 -44.13 28.33 -10.61
C SER A 359 -42.62 28.61 -10.43
N LEU A 360 -42.25 29.87 -10.18
CA LEU A 360 -40.85 30.23 -9.90
C LEU A 360 -40.35 29.61 -8.59
N ASN A 361 -41.20 29.51 -7.57
CA ASN A 361 -40.87 28.93 -6.28
C ASN A 361 -40.65 27.41 -6.40
N GLU A 362 -41.48 26.71 -7.18
CA GLU A 362 -41.33 25.30 -7.50
C GLU A 362 -40.01 25.03 -8.24
N GLN A 363 -39.73 25.77 -9.33
CA GLN A 363 -38.47 25.66 -10.09
C GLN A 363 -37.22 25.91 -9.23
N THR A 364 -37.30 26.86 -8.29
CA THR A 364 -36.20 27.16 -7.36
C THR A 364 -35.99 26.02 -6.38
N SER A 365 -37.06 25.44 -5.83
CA SER A 365 -36.99 24.30 -4.91
C SER A 365 -36.39 23.05 -5.58
N GLU A 366 -36.78 22.76 -6.82
CA GLU A 366 -36.21 21.66 -7.61
C GLU A 366 -34.71 21.86 -7.88
N THR A 367 -34.33 23.08 -8.28
CA THR A 367 -32.92 23.41 -8.58
C THR A 367 -32.06 23.35 -7.32
N GLU A 368 -32.55 23.82 -6.18
CA GLU A 368 -31.86 23.74 -4.88
C GLU A 368 -31.69 22.28 -4.44
N THR A 369 -32.71 21.43 -4.61
CA THR A 369 -32.61 20.00 -4.29
C THR A 369 -31.52 19.32 -5.11
N ARG A 370 -31.49 19.57 -6.43
CA ARG A 370 -30.46 19.04 -7.33
C ARG A 370 -29.06 19.55 -6.98
N TYR A 371 -28.95 20.83 -6.57
CA TYR A 371 -27.71 21.43 -6.09
C TYR A 371 -27.18 20.73 -4.83
N GLN A 372 -28.04 20.47 -3.84
CA GLN A 372 -27.64 19.77 -2.61
C GLN A 372 -27.21 18.33 -2.88
N GLU A 373 -27.87 17.62 -3.80
CA GLU A 373 -27.50 16.26 -4.17
C GLU A 373 -26.11 16.18 -4.81
N VAL A 374 -25.81 17.05 -5.79
CA VAL A 374 -24.49 17.08 -6.45
C VAL A 374 -23.40 17.48 -5.46
N LYS A 375 -23.68 18.47 -4.59
CA LYS A 375 -22.77 18.90 -3.53
C LYS A 375 -22.46 17.79 -2.51
N LYS A 376 -23.47 17.00 -2.12
CA LYS A 376 -23.29 15.86 -1.21
C LYS A 376 -22.43 14.77 -1.84
N LYS A 377 -22.66 14.45 -3.12
CA LYS A 377 -21.85 13.48 -3.88
C LYS A 377 -20.37 13.91 -3.93
N LEU A 378 -20.11 15.20 -4.15
CA LEU A 378 -18.77 15.77 -4.12
C LEU A 378 -18.12 15.69 -2.73
N GLN A 379 -18.86 16.02 -1.67
CA GLN A 379 -18.38 15.94 -0.29
C GLN A 379 -18.01 14.52 0.16
N THR A 380 -18.68 13.49 -0.35
CA THR A 380 -18.35 12.10 -0.07
C THR A 380 -17.19 11.58 -0.93
N ALA A 381 -17.06 12.05 -2.17
CA ALA A 381 -16.00 11.62 -3.08
C ALA A 381 -14.61 12.19 -2.71
N LEU A 382 -14.54 13.41 -2.18
CA LEU A 382 -13.27 14.08 -1.86
C LEU A 382 -12.43 13.37 -0.76
N PRO A 383 -13.01 12.91 0.36
CA PRO A 383 -12.28 12.15 1.39
C PRO A 383 -11.84 10.76 0.92
N GLU A 384 -12.67 10.07 0.13
CA GLU A 384 -12.29 8.79 -0.48
C GLU A 384 -11.15 8.97 -1.49
N TYR A 385 -11.21 10.02 -2.32
CA TYR A 385 -10.13 10.39 -3.23
C TYR A 385 -8.83 10.71 -2.49
N SER A 386 -8.89 11.54 -1.43
CA SER A 386 -7.73 11.85 -0.59
C SER A 386 -7.14 10.60 0.08
N LYS A 387 -7.99 9.64 0.49
CA LYS A 387 -7.55 8.38 1.09
C LYS A 387 -6.89 7.46 0.06
N ASN A 388 -7.48 7.33 -1.13
CA ASN A 388 -6.93 6.52 -2.22
C ASN A 388 -5.63 7.12 -2.75
N ALA A 389 -5.56 8.44 -2.93
CA ALA A 389 -4.35 9.15 -3.34
C ALA A 389 -3.22 8.96 -2.33
N MET A 390 -3.53 8.96 -1.02
CA MET A 390 -2.56 8.70 0.04
C MET A 390 -2.03 7.26 0.00
N GLN A 391 -2.92 6.27 -0.15
CA GLN A 391 -2.53 4.86 -0.29
C GLN A 391 -1.68 4.61 -1.55
N GLU A 392 -2.02 5.26 -2.67
CA GLU A 392 -1.22 5.21 -3.90
C GLU A 392 0.17 5.84 -3.71
N MET A 393 0.24 7.01 -3.06
CA MET A 393 1.50 7.72 -2.85
C MET A 393 2.41 6.97 -1.85
N GLU A 394 1.82 6.33 -0.85
CA GLU A 394 2.50 5.45 0.09
C GLU A 394 3.11 4.23 -0.63
N ALA A 395 2.30 3.50 -1.41
CA ALA A 395 2.78 2.38 -2.20
C ALA A 395 3.88 2.81 -3.21
N PHE A 396 3.71 3.97 -3.85
CA PHE A 396 4.70 4.51 -4.77
C PHE A 396 6.02 4.87 -4.07
N GLY A 397 5.95 5.49 -2.90
CA GLY A 397 7.10 5.83 -2.08
C GLY A 397 7.95 4.62 -1.69
N TYR A 398 7.30 3.56 -1.21
CA TYR A 398 7.98 2.31 -0.87
C TYR A 398 8.64 1.65 -2.08
N ASN A 399 7.98 1.70 -3.24
CA ASN A 399 8.56 1.20 -4.49
C ASN A 399 9.78 2.02 -4.96
N LEU A 400 9.73 3.35 -4.81
CA LEU A 400 10.85 4.23 -5.16
C LEU A 400 12.06 4.01 -4.25
N ALA A 401 11.83 3.84 -2.94
CA ALA A 401 12.85 3.46 -1.97
C ALA A 401 13.50 2.10 -2.31
N ALA A 402 12.68 1.10 -2.65
CA ALA A 402 13.19 -0.21 -3.06
C ALA A 402 14.03 -0.14 -4.35
N PHE A 403 13.60 0.67 -5.33
CA PHE A 403 14.34 0.87 -6.58
C PHE A 403 15.68 1.60 -6.38
N ASP A 404 15.70 2.68 -5.59
CA ASP A 404 16.94 3.39 -5.23
C ASP A 404 17.93 2.45 -4.53
N ALA A 405 17.46 1.65 -3.57
CA ALA A 405 18.27 0.65 -2.89
C ALA A 405 18.83 -0.42 -3.84
N MET A 406 18.02 -0.92 -4.78
CA MET A 406 18.46 -1.91 -5.78
C MET A 406 19.50 -1.34 -6.74
N LYS A 407 19.28 -0.13 -7.27
CA LYS A 407 20.19 0.50 -8.23
C LYS A 407 21.54 0.86 -7.59
N ARG A 408 21.52 1.29 -6.34
CA ARG A 408 22.75 1.53 -5.56
C ARG A 408 23.48 0.21 -5.27
N MET A 409 22.76 -0.89 -5.00
CA MET A 409 23.35 -2.22 -4.88
C MET A 409 23.94 -2.75 -6.19
N GLU A 410 23.28 -2.53 -7.33
CA GLU A 410 23.78 -2.90 -8.65
C GLU A 410 25.10 -2.18 -8.96
N LYS A 411 25.12 -0.85 -8.78
CA LYS A 411 26.33 -0.03 -8.95
C LYS A 411 27.45 -0.46 -8.00
N TYR A 412 27.12 -0.82 -6.76
CA TYR A 412 28.08 -1.37 -5.81
C TYR A 412 28.62 -2.74 -6.25
N ASN A 413 27.77 -3.63 -6.77
CA ASN A 413 28.19 -4.93 -7.29
C ASN A 413 29.09 -4.78 -8.52
N GLU A 414 28.80 -3.82 -9.42
CA GLU A 414 29.65 -3.49 -10.57
C GLU A 414 31.01 -2.95 -10.13
N MET A 415 31.03 -1.99 -9.21
CA MET A 415 32.28 -1.43 -8.66
C MET A 415 33.13 -2.49 -7.99
N THR A 416 32.51 -3.42 -7.26
CA THR A 416 33.23 -4.47 -6.54
C THR A 416 33.61 -5.65 -7.43
N ALA A 417 33.00 -5.84 -8.61
CA ALA A 417 33.18 -7.02 -9.46
C ALA A 417 34.66 -7.37 -9.72
N ASN A 418 35.51 -6.36 -9.92
CA ASN A 418 36.94 -6.52 -10.24
C ASN A 418 37.90 -6.15 -9.09
N MET A 419 37.38 -5.77 -7.91
CA MET A 419 38.20 -5.38 -6.76
C MET A 419 38.69 -6.61 -5.97
N SER A 420 39.93 -6.53 -5.48
CA SER A 420 40.49 -7.51 -4.55
C SER A 420 39.76 -7.51 -3.20
N PRO A 421 39.87 -8.59 -2.39
CA PRO A 421 39.21 -8.66 -1.09
C PRO A 421 39.54 -7.50 -0.14
N ASP A 422 40.77 -6.96 -0.20
CA ASP A 422 41.20 -5.85 0.65
C ASP A 422 40.69 -4.49 0.15
N GLU A 423 40.67 -4.27 -1.17
CA GLU A 423 40.06 -3.07 -1.78
C GLU A 423 38.55 -3.04 -1.54
N ARG A 424 37.86 -4.18 -1.65
CA ARG A 424 36.44 -4.30 -1.28
C ARG A 424 36.22 -3.97 0.19
N ARG A 425 37.13 -4.38 1.07
CA ARG A 425 37.08 -4.10 2.53
C ARG A 425 37.22 -2.60 2.82
N ILE A 426 38.12 -1.93 2.10
CA ILE A 426 38.31 -0.49 2.20
C ILE A 426 37.05 0.20 1.69
N LEU A 427 36.55 -0.14 0.50
CA LEU A 427 35.30 0.40 -0.03
C LEU A 427 34.13 0.18 0.94
N ASP A 428 34.01 -1.00 1.53
CA ASP A 428 32.96 -1.33 2.51
C ASP A 428 33.01 -0.51 3.80
N LYS A 429 34.21 -0.02 4.18
CA LYS A 429 34.43 0.86 5.32
C LYS A 429 34.01 2.30 5.02
N TYR A 430 34.10 2.72 3.76
CA TYR A 430 33.71 4.05 3.27
C TYR A 430 32.30 4.09 2.65
N ASN A 431 31.63 2.94 2.54
CA ASN A 431 30.35 2.78 1.88
C ASN A 431 29.12 3.19 2.69
N SER A 432 29.29 3.70 3.92
CA SER A 432 28.21 4.39 4.65
C SER A 432 27.61 5.52 3.80
N VAL A 433 28.44 6.14 2.95
CA VAL A 433 28.08 7.19 1.99
C VAL A 433 27.09 6.73 0.91
N LEU A 434 26.93 5.42 0.65
CA LEU A 434 25.95 4.94 -0.33
C LEU A 434 24.52 4.87 0.21
N LEU A 435 24.31 4.84 1.52
CA LEU A 435 22.97 4.75 2.14
C LEU A 435 22.58 6.02 2.89
N ASP A 436 23.57 6.77 3.40
CA ASP A 436 23.34 8.12 3.94
C ASP A 436 22.61 8.99 2.90
N ASP A 437 21.55 9.68 3.34
CA ASP A 437 20.68 10.54 2.52
C ASP A 437 19.91 9.81 1.40
N SER A 438 19.85 8.47 1.42
CA SER A 438 19.13 7.69 0.41
C SER A 438 17.60 7.84 0.51
N ILE A 439 16.90 7.56 -0.59
CA ILE A 439 15.42 7.55 -0.61
C ILE A 439 14.91 6.45 0.34
N PHE A 440 15.67 5.35 0.45
CA PHE A 440 15.37 4.23 1.31
C PHE A 440 15.42 4.59 2.80
N GLU A 441 16.46 5.30 3.24
CA GLU A 441 16.61 5.74 4.63
C GLU A 441 15.51 6.73 5.02
N GLN A 442 15.26 7.75 4.20
CA GLN A 442 14.22 8.74 4.46
C GLN A 442 12.82 8.13 4.55
N MET A 443 12.50 7.17 3.66
CA MET A 443 11.25 6.41 3.73
C MET A 443 11.17 5.44 4.91
N ALA A 444 12.29 5.01 5.48
CA ALA A 444 12.29 4.14 6.65
C ALA A 444 12.06 4.92 7.96
N GLU A 445 12.48 6.18 7.99
CA GLU A 445 12.39 7.04 9.19
C GLU A 445 11.09 7.84 9.28
N ASN A 446 10.61 8.40 8.16
CA ASN A 446 9.49 9.36 8.15
C ASN A 446 8.47 9.04 7.04
N ALA A 447 8.15 7.76 6.82
CA ALA A 447 7.31 7.30 5.71
C ALA A 447 5.96 8.01 5.66
N THR A 448 5.27 8.10 6.80
CA THR A 448 3.91 8.64 6.92
C THR A 448 3.90 10.14 6.63
N GLU A 449 4.89 10.86 7.12
CA GLU A 449 5.00 12.30 7.01
C GLU A 449 5.41 12.69 5.59
N ILE A 450 6.39 11.99 4.99
CA ILE A 450 6.81 12.21 3.61
C ILE A 450 5.67 11.90 2.64
N THR A 451 4.94 10.80 2.84
CA THR A 451 3.80 10.43 1.98
C THR A 451 2.65 11.40 2.13
N THR A 452 2.41 11.94 3.32
CA THR A 452 1.40 12.99 3.55
C THR A 452 1.78 14.29 2.84
N VAL A 453 3.03 14.74 2.94
CA VAL A 453 3.52 15.93 2.22
C VAL A 453 3.51 15.70 0.70
N ALA A 454 3.93 14.52 0.22
CA ALA A 454 3.92 14.18 -1.19
C ALA A 454 2.50 14.15 -1.76
N THR A 455 1.54 13.60 -1.00
CA THR A 455 0.12 13.58 -1.36
C THR A 455 -0.43 15.00 -1.40
N ALA A 456 -0.10 15.84 -0.41
CA ALA A 456 -0.50 17.25 -0.41
C ALA A 456 0.06 18.03 -1.61
N LEU A 457 1.32 17.78 -2.01
CA LEU A 457 1.93 18.37 -3.20
C LEU A 457 1.27 17.88 -4.50
N PHE A 458 0.92 16.61 -4.57
CA PHE A 458 0.25 16.01 -5.73
C PHE A 458 -1.17 16.54 -5.91
N LEU A 459 -1.87 16.77 -4.81
CA LEU A 459 -3.23 17.34 -4.77
C LEU A 459 -3.27 18.87 -4.85
N GLY A 460 -2.11 19.54 -4.93
CA GLY A 460 -2.02 21.00 -5.00
C GLY A 460 -2.23 21.74 -3.67
N TYR A 461 -2.24 21.05 -2.53
CA TYR A 461 -2.35 21.64 -1.20
C TYR A 461 -1.00 22.13 -0.66
N LEU A 462 -0.41 23.12 -1.34
CA LEU A 462 0.97 23.59 -1.09
C LEU A 462 1.18 24.16 0.32
N ASP A 463 0.21 24.92 0.84
CA ASP A 463 0.29 25.50 2.18
C ASP A 463 0.27 24.43 3.27
N LYS A 464 -0.57 23.39 3.09
CA LYS A 464 -0.61 22.24 4.01
C LYS A 464 0.68 21.42 3.93
N ALA A 465 1.19 21.18 2.72
CA ALA A 465 2.47 20.49 2.52
C ALA A 465 3.62 21.21 3.25
N THR A 466 3.65 22.54 3.16
CA THR A 466 4.67 23.38 3.80
C THR A 466 4.52 23.37 5.32
N ALA A 467 3.31 23.55 5.85
CA ALA A 467 3.06 23.54 7.30
C ALA A 467 3.43 22.19 7.95
N ILE A 468 3.12 21.08 7.28
CA ILE A 468 3.48 19.73 7.78
C ILE A 468 5.00 19.57 7.80
N ALA A 469 5.70 19.98 6.74
CA ALA A 469 7.16 19.90 6.68
C ALA A 469 7.85 20.76 7.76
N GLU A 470 7.37 21.99 8.00
CA GLU A 470 7.90 22.89 9.04
C GLU A 470 7.71 22.32 10.45
N SER A 471 6.57 21.68 10.71
CA SER A 471 6.28 21.08 12.03
C SER A 471 7.20 19.90 12.40
N HIS A 472 7.90 19.32 11.43
CA HIS A 472 8.84 18.20 11.62
C HIS A 472 10.32 18.63 11.52
N GLY A 473 10.60 19.93 11.65
CA GLY A 473 11.97 20.46 11.61
C GLY A 473 12.56 20.65 10.22
N GLY A 474 11.77 20.37 9.18
CA GLY A 474 12.05 20.71 7.79
C GLY A 474 11.85 22.20 7.50
N GLY A 475 12.10 22.61 6.26
CA GLY A 475 11.89 24.00 5.88
C GLY A 475 12.27 24.32 4.44
N SER A 476 11.26 24.43 3.59
CA SER A 476 11.21 25.12 2.29
C SER A 476 9.89 24.75 1.61
N GLY A 477 9.23 25.71 0.96
CA GLY A 477 8.08 25.41 0.09
C GLY A 477 8.52 24.93 -1.29
N PRO A 478 7.65 24.30 -2.08
CA PRO A 478 7.97 23.79 -3.43
C PRO A 478 8.31 24.89 -4.46
N GLY A 479 8.21 26.18 -4.10
CA GLY A 479 8.40 27.33 -4.97
C GLY A 479 7.11 27.79 -5.66
N THR A 480 7.18 28.91 -6.39
CA THR A 480 6.05 29.41 -7.19
C THR A 480 5.87 28.57 -8.46
N GLY A 481 4.61 28.30 -8.85
CA GLY A 481 4.30 27.52 -10.06
C GLY A 481 4.37 26.00 -9.90
N TRP A 482 4.22 25.48 -8.68
CA TRP A 482 4.17 24.04 -8.44
C TRP A 482 2.84 23.42 -8.91
N GLY A 483 2.92 22.49 -9.87
CA GLY A 483 1.80 21.72 -10.41
C GLY A 483 2.30 20.75 -11.48
N LYS A 484 1.43 19.86 -11.99
CA LYS A 484 1.77 18.96 -13.11
C LYS A 484 2.03 19.78 -14.36
N LYS A 485 3.09 19.44 -15.11
CA LYS A 485 3.40 20.11 -16.40
C LYS A 485 2.65 19.43 -17.55
N ASP A 486 2.39 20.18 -18.63
CA ASP A 486 1.68 19.68 -19.81
C ASP A 486 2.41 18.51 -20.51
N ASP A 487 3.74 18.45 -20.39
CA ASP A 487 4.61 17.43 -20.97
C ASP A 487 4.98 16.31 -19.98
N GLU A 488 4.44 16.32 -18.75
CA GLU A 488 4.79 15.40 -17.68
C GLU A 488 3.67 14.36 -17.46
N ASP A 489 4.00 13.07 -17.55
CA ASP A 489 3.06 12.01 -17.17
C ASP A 489 2.83 11.99 -15.64
N GLU A 490 1.72 11.38 -15.21
CA GLU A 490 1.36 11.38 -13.78
C GLU A 490 2.39 10.63 -12.92
N LEU A 491 3.10 9.64 -13.46
CA LEU A 491 4.11 8.88 -12.73
C LEU A 491 5.35 9.73 -12.46
N ALA A 492 5.77 10.53 -13.44
CA ALA A 492 6.83 11.51 -13.33
C ALA A 492 6.44 12.62 -12.35
N PHE A 493 5.18 13.08 -12.38
CA PHE A 493 4.67 14.05 -11.43
C PHE A 493 4.61 13.51 -10.00
N LYS A 494 4.11 12.28 -9.79
CA LYS A 494 4.14 11.57 -8.49
C LYS A 494 5.58 11.43 -7.97
N ARG A 495 6.52 11.06 -8.85
CA ARG A 495 7.94 11.01 -8.52
C ARG A 495 8.49 12.36 -8.08
N ARG A 496 8.12 13.44 -8.77
CA ARG A 496 8.55 14.80 -8.44
C ARG A 496 7.96 15.28 -7.12
N CYS A 497 6.70 14.97 -6.84
CA CYS A 497 6.06 15.23 -5.55
C CYS A 497 6.74 14.48 -4.41
N MET A 498 7.07 13.20 -4.63
CA MET A 498 7.76 12.39 -3.63
C MET A 498 9.17 12.89 -3.30
N LEU A 499 9.95 13.23 -4.34
CA LEU A 499 11.30 13.77 -4.18
C LEU A 499 11.28 15.16 -3.53
N MET A 500 10.26 15.97 -3.82
CA MET A 500 10.09 17.26 -3.19
C MET A 500 9.68 17.12 -1.73
N ALA A 501 8.75 16.22 -1.39
CA ALA A 501 8.40 15.94 0.00
C ALA A 501 9.62 15.51 0.83
N MET A 502 10.43 14.60 0.28
CA MET A 502 11.72 14.21 0.88
C MET A 502 12.65 15.40 1.10
N HIS A 503 12.72 16.31 0.13
CA HIS A 503 13.52 17.53 0.26
C HIS A 503 12.99 18.47 1.35
N MET A 504 11.68 18.71 1.38
CA MET A 504 11.02 19.61 2.32
C MET A 504 11.14 19.11 3.77
N MET A 505 11.17 17.79 3.96
CA MET A 505 11.29 17.13 5.27
C MET A 505 12.73 17.09 5.82
N ARG A 506 13.74 17.56 5.08
CA ARG A 506 15.13 17.57 5.57
C ARG A 506 15.36 18.67 6.62
N PRO A 507 16.07 18.38 7.72
CA PRO A 507 16.39 19.38 8.73
C PRO A 507 17.16 20.57 8.14
N GLN A 508 16.71 21.80 8.43
CA GLN A 508 17.52 22.98 8.10
C GLN A 508 18.74 23.03 9.02
N ASN A 509 19.91 22.69 8.50
CA ASN A 509 21.18 23.05 9.13
C ASN A 509 21.29 24.58 9.19
N LYS A 510 20.89 25.19 10.31
CA LYS A 510 21.23 26.57 10.63
C LYS A 510 22.74 26.65 10.86
N VAL A 511 23.51 26.73 9.78
CA VAL A 511 24.90 27.17 9.87
C VAL A 511 24.86 28.61 10.39
N LYS A 512 25.09 28.78 11.69
CA LYS A 512 25.47 30.08 12.25
C LYS A 512 26.75 30.48 11.52
N LYS A 513 26.63 31.34 10.49
CA LYS A 513 27.78 32.08 9.97
C LYS A 513 28.34 32.89 11.14
N SER A 514 29.39 32.38 11.81
CA SER A 514 30.20 33.23 12.67
C SER A 514 30.81 34.28 11.75
N ARG A 515 30.30 35.51 11.82
CA ARG A 515 30.98 36.68 11.27
C ARG A 515 32.32 36.75 12.00
N TRP A 516 33.40 36.35 11.33
CA TRP A 516 34.72 36.81 11.69
C TRP A 516 34.71 38.33 11.48
N HIS A 517 34.63 39.07 12.58
CA HIS A 517 35.00 40.47 12.58
C HIS A 517 36.50 40.54 12.37
N ARG A 518 36.91 41.17 11.27
CA ARG A 518 38.28 41.67 11.08
C ARG A 518 38.52 42.85 12.00
#